data_AF-A0A140F311-F1
#
_entry.id   AF-A0A140F311-F1
#
_cell.length_a   1.000
_cell.length_b   1.000
_cell.length_c   1.000
_cell.angle_alpha   90.00
_cell.angle_beta   90.00
_cell.angle_gamma   90.00
#
_symmetry.space_group_name_H-M   'P 1'
#
loop_
_entity.id
_entity.type
_entity.pdbx_description
1 polymer ?
#
loop_
_entity_poly.entity_id
_entity_poly.type
_entity_poly.pdbx_seq_one_letter_code
_entity_poly.pdbx_strand_id
1 'polypeptide(L)'
;ANRSTVSGYFLAGRSMNWAMIGASLFVSNIGSEHFIGLAGSGAASGFGVAAWEFNALLLLQLLGWVFIPVYIHSGVYTMPEYLAKRFGGRRLKVYFAALSLLLYIFTKLSVDLYSGALFIQESLGWNLYLSIILQIT
;
A
#
# COMPACT_ATOMS: atom_id res chain seq x y z
N ALA A 1 -16.76 -15.59 17.99
CA ALA A 1 -16.11 -14.38 17.43
C ALA A 1 -17.07 -13.21 17.56
N ASN A 2 -16.84 -12.31 18.53
CA ASN A 2 -17.76 -11.22 18.83
C ASN A 2 -17.32 -9.96 18.06
N ARG A 3 -17.92 -9.72 16.89
CA ARG A 3 -17.62 -8.58 15.99
C ARG A 3 -18.20 -7.24 16.48
N SER A 4 -18.77 -7.19 17.68
CA SER A 4 -19.60 -6.10 18.20
C SER A 4 -18.82 -5.00 18.93
N THR A 5 -17.52 -5.15 19.18
CA THR A 5 -16.69 -4.12 19.83
C THR A 5 -15.57 -3.65 18.92
N VAL A 6 -15.39 -2.32 18.83
CA VAL A 6 -14.36 -1.64 18.03
C VAL A 6 -12.97 -2.23 18.29
N SER A 7 -12.68 -2.57 19.54
CA SER A 7 -11.42 -3.23 19.92
C SER A 7 -11.26 -4.64 19.31
N GLY A 8 -12.34 -5.43 19.21
CA GLY A 8 -12.29 -6.76 18.58
C GLY A 8 -12.11 -6.70 17.05
N TYR A 9 -12.64 -5.65 16.41
CA TYR A 9 -12.49 -5.42 14.97
C TYR A 9 -11.12 -4.83 14.61
N PHE A 10 -10.59 -3.91 15.42
CA PHE A 10 -9.31 -3.23 15.16
C PHE A 10 -8.07 -3.91 15.76
N LEU A 11 -8.18 -4.65 16.86
CA LEU A 11 -7.01 -5.29 17.52
C LEU A 11 -6.93 -6.82 17.34
N ALA A 12 -7.85 -7.45 16.60
CA ALA A 12 -7.86 -8.90 16.37
C ALA A 12 -7.47 -9.71 17.63
N GLY A 13 -8.07 -9.33 18.78
CA GLY A 13 -7.93 -10.05 20.05
C GLY A 13 -6.50 -10.26 20.59
N ARG A 14 -5.49 -9.46 20.20
CA ARG A 14 -4.07 -9.67 20.59
C ARG A 14 -3.51 -11.05 20.19
N SER A 15 -4.18 -11.80 19.31
CA SER A 15 -3.78 -13.14 18.88
C SER A 15 -3.51 -13.21 17.38
N MET A 16 -3.07 -12.11 16.78
CA MET A 16 -2.67 -12.11 15.38
C MET A 16 -1.32 -12.83 15.26
N ASN A 17 -1.32 -14.03 14.69
CA ASN A 17 -0.10 -14.79 14.46
C ASN A 17 0.87 -13.96 13.60
N TRP A 18 2.18 -14.02 13.91
CA TRP A 18 3.22 -13.29 13.16
C TRP A 18 3.13 -13.54 11.65
N ALA A 19 2.81 -14.78 11.26
CA ALA A 19 2.56 -15.15 9.86
C ALA A 19 1.39 -14.38 9.21
N MET A 20 0.29 -14.15 9.95
CA MET A 20 -0.84 -13.36 9.44
C MET A 20 -0.49 -11.88 9.31
N ILE A 21 0.31 -11.33 10.24
CA ILE A 21 0.78 -9.94 10.17
C ILE A 21 1.66 -9.76 8.93
N GLY A 22 2.63 -10.68 8.71
CA GLY A 22 3.49 -10.68 7.53
C GLY A 22 2.70 -10.82 6.23
N ALA A 23 1.75 -11.76 6.17
CA ALA A 23 0.89 -11.96 5.00
C ALA A 23 0.03 -10.72 4.69
N SER A 24 -0.56 -10.07 5.71
CA SER A 24 -1.35 -8.86 5.50
C SER A 24 -0.52 -7.69 4.99
N LEU A 25 0.70 -7.50 5.52
CA LEU A 25 1.62 -6.47 5.05
C LEU A 25 2.07 -6.74 3.62
N PHE A 26 2.36 -8.00 3.29
CA PHE A 26 2.71 -8.41 1.93
C PHE A 26 1.57 -8.16 0.94
N VAL A 27 0.36 -8.61 1.26
CA VAL A 27 -0.83 -8.40 0.41
C VAL A 27 -1.16 -6.91 0.25
N SER A 28 -0.91 -6.09 1.28
CA SER A 28 -1.13 -4.65 1.20
C SER A 28 -0.11 -3.92 0.34
N ASN A 29 1.07 -4.52 0.13
CA ASN A 29 2.10 -3.96 -0.74
C ASN A 29 1.97 -4.45 -2.20
N ILE A 30 1.59 -5.71 -2.39
CA ILE A 30 1.45 -6.31 -3.73
C ILE A 30 0.09 -5.96 -4.33
N GLY A 31 0.09 -5.00 -5.27
CA GLY A 31 -1.08 -4.56 -6.03
C GLY A 31 -1.02 -4.91 -7.53
N SER A 32 -2.04 -4.46 -8.26
CA SER A 32 -2.11 -4.63 -9.72
C SER A 32 -0.93 -3.97 -10.45
N GLU A 33 -0.38 -2.91 -9.86
CA GLU A 33 0.84 -2.23 -10.32
C GLU A 33 2.07 -3.15 -10.35
N HIS A 34 2.23 -4.05 -9.38
CA HIS A 34 3.36 -4.96 -9.32
C HIS A 34 3.19 -6.06 -10.38
N PHE A 35 1.97 -6.57 -10.57
CA PHE A 35 1.72 -7.64 -11.55
C PHE A 35 1.91 -7.19 -12.99
N ILE A 36 1.41 -6.02 -13.38
CA ILE A 36 1.47 -5.57 -14.78
C ILE A 36 2.65 -4.63 -15.01
N GLY A 37 2.94 -3.76 -14.03
CA GLY A 37 4.06 -2.82 -14.11
C GLY A 37 5.42 -3.49 -13.96
N LEU A 38 5.62 -4.37 -12.95
CA LEU A 38 6.90 -5.08 -12.83
C LEU A 38 7.04 -6.20 -13.86
N ALA A 39 5.97 -6.89 -14.26
CA ALA A 39 6.08 -7.86 -15.36
C ALA A 39 6.41 -7.17 -16.69
N GLY A 40 5.79 -6.02 -16.98
CA GLY A 40 6.12 -5.21 -18.16
C GLY A 40 7.55 -4.67 -18.12
N SER A 41 7.98 -4.13 -16.98
CA SER A 41 9.36 -3.67 -16.78
C SER A 41 10.36 -4.82 -16.83
N GLY A 42 10.01 -5.99 -16.32
CA GLY A 42 10.84 -7.20 -16.34
C GLY A 42 10.97 -7.79 -17.75
N ALA A 43 9.92 -7.69 -18.58
CA ALA A 43 10.00 -8.06 -20.00
C ALA A 43 10.92 -7.11 -20.79
N ALA A 44 10.94 -5.82 -20.45
CA ALA A 44 11.77 -4.83 -21.14
C ALA A 44 13.22 -4.76 -20.62
N SER A 45 13.44 -4.89 -19.32
CA SER A 45 14.74 -4.65 -18.65
C SER A 45 15.35 -5.91 -18.00
N GLY A 46 14.69 -7.05 -18.10
CA GLY A 46 15.17 -8.34 -17.61
C GLY A 46 15.23 -8.45 -16.07
N PHE A 47 16.18 -9.24 -15.57
CA PHE A 47 16.37 -9.52 -14.14
C PHE A 47 16.72 -8.29 -13.28
N GLY A 48 17.01 -7.13 -13.88
CA GLY A 48 17.32 -5.90 -13.15
C GLY A 48 16.20 -5.42 -12.22
N VAL A 49 14.94 -5.70 -12.58
CA VAL A 49 13.77 -5.36 -11.75
C VAL A 49 13.77 -6.12 -10.42
N ALA A 50 14.32 -7.34 -10.37
CA ALA A 50 14.41 -8.11 -9.14
C ALA A 50 15.31 -7.45 -8.09
N ALA A 51 16.32 -6.67 -8.51
CA ALA A 51 17.16 -5.93 -7.58
C ALA A 51 16.36 -4.90 -6.77
N TRP A 52 15.29 -4.35 -7.34
CA TRP A 52 14.40 -3.41 -6.65
C TRP A 52 13.67 -4.08 -5.48
N GLU A 53 13.12 -5.27 -5.71
CA GLU A 53 12.46 -6.09 -4.68
C GLU A 53 13.43 -6.55 -3.59
N PHE A 54 14.66 -6.95 -3.95
CA PHE A 54 15.68 -7.34 -2.97
C PHE A 54 16.09 -6.17 -2.05
N ASN A 55 16.18 -4.95 -2.59
CA ASN A 55 16.43 -3.77 -1.76
C ASN A 55 15.26 -3.45 -0.83
N ALA A 56 14.02 -3.64 -1.29
CA ALA A 56 12.83 -3.44 -0.47
C ALA A 56 12.82 -4.37 0.75
N LEU A 57 13.24 -5.64 0.59
CA LEU A 57 13.33 -6.60 1.69
C LEU A 57 14.31 -6.16 2.79
N LEU A 58 15.47 -5.60 2.42
CA LEU A 58 16.43 -5.06 3.39
C LEU A 58 15.87 -3.85 4.15
N LEU A 59 15.19 -2.95 3.44
CA LEU A 59 14.54 -1.79 4.06
C LEU A 59 13.39 -2.19 4.99
N LEU A 60 12.63 -3.23 4.63
CA LEU A 60 11.54 -3.76 5.47
C LEU A 60 12.08 -4.33 6.79
N GLN A 61 13.20 -5.05 6.75
CA GLN A 61 13.85 -5.55 7.95
C GLN A 61 14.31 -4.40 8.87
N LEU A 62 14.87 -3.34 8.28
CA LEU A 62 15.28 -2.14 9.00
C LEU A 62 14.08 -1.39 9.60
N LEU A 63 12.98 -1.29 8.86
CA LEU A 63 11.71 -0.77 9.36
C LEU A 63 11.21 -1.56 10.57
N GLY A 64 11.27 -2.89 10.48
CA GLY A 64 10.83 -3.81 11.53
C GLY A 64 11.59 -3.66 12.85
N TRP A 65 12.91 -3.51 12.79
CA TRP A 65 13.75 -3.42 14.00
C TRP A 65 13.91 -2.01 14.55
N VAL A 66 14.02 -1.00 13.68
CA VAL A 66 14.34 0.37 14.11
C VAL A 66 13.08 1.22 14.26
N PHE A 67 12.18 1.16 13.30
CA PHE A 67 11.03 2.08 13.26
C PHE A 67 9.84 1.59 14.09
N ILE A 68 9.56 0.28 14.12
CA ILE A 68 8.48 -0.28 14.96
C ILE A 68 8.63 0.12 16.44
N PRO A 69 9.78 -0.06 17.13
CA PRO A 69 9.88 0.32 18.54
C PRO A 69 9.71 1.83 18.75
N VAL A 70 10.19 2.65 17.81
CA VAL A 70 10.01 4.11 17.86
C VAL A 70 8.53 4.49 17.72
N TYR A 71 7.78 3.85 16.82
CA TYR A 71 6.36 4.12 16.63
C TYR A 71 5.53 3.70 17.85
N ILE A 72 5.80 2.52 18.41
CA ILE A 72 5.13 2.03 19.63
C ILE A 72 5.39 2.99 20.80
N HIS A 73 6.63 3.46 20.98
CA HIS A 73 6.97 4.38 22.07
C HIS A 73 6.36 5.78 21.87
N SER A 74 6.19 6.21 20.62
CA SER A 74 5.56 7.50 20.30
C SER A 74 4.02 7.47 20.47
N GLY A 75 3.40 6.29 20.54
CA GLY A 75 1.95 6.13 20.69
C GLY A 75 1.14 6.67 19.52
N VAL A 76 1.70 6.62 18.31
CA VAL A 76 1.12 7.21 17.11
C VAL A 76 0.63 6.13 16.15
N TYR A 77 -0.55 6.32 15.58
CA TYR A 77 -1.19 5.33 14.70
C TYR A 77 -1.07 5.68 13.21
N THR A 78 -0.78 6.93 12.87
CA THR A 78 -0.70 7.39 11.47
C THR A 78 0.59 8.17 11.19
N MET A 79 1.16 8.00 10.00
CA MET A 79 2.38 8.71 9.60
C MET A 79 2.27 10.25 9.71
N PRO A 80 1.18 10.91 9.27
CA PRO A 80 1.04 12.36 9.42
C PRO A 80 0.96 12.80 10.89
N GLU A 81 0.41 11.97 11.76
CA GLU A 81 0.36 12.24 13.19
C GLU A 81 1.74 12.13 13.85
N TYR A 82 2.60 11.24 13.36
CA TYR A 82 3.97 11.11 13.87
C TYR A 82 4.77 12.36 13.51
N LEU A 83 4.65 12.83 12.27
CA LEU A 83 5.23 14.10 11.83
C LEU A 83 4.67 15.29 12.63
N ALA A 84 3.36 15.31 12.89
CA ALA A 84 2.73 16.39 13.65
C ALA A 84 3.22 16.46 15.10
N LYS A 85 3.45 15.30 15.75
CA LYS A 85 3.95 15.21 17.12
C LYS A 85 5.44 15.59 17.20
N ARG A 86 6.22 15.32 16.15
CA ARG A 86 7.66 15.63 16.09
C ARG A 86 7.96 17.08 15.69
N PHE A 87 7.25 17.62 14.72
CA PHE A 87 7.52 18.95 14.16
C PHE A 87 6.61 20.06 14.70
N GLY A 88 5.55 19.71 15.44
CA GLY A 88 4.65 20.68 16.08
C GLY A 88 3.83 21.47 15.06
N GLY A 89 2.59 21.06 14.80
CA GLY A 89 1.68 21.88 14.01
C GLY A 89 0.50 21.13 13.42
N ARG A 90 -0.71 21.48 13.88
CA ARG A 90 -1.96 20.95 13.32
C ARG A 90 -2.14 21.29 11.84
N ARG A 91 -1.62 22.46 11.41
CA ARG A 91 -1.63 22.87 9.99
C ARG A 91 -0.77 21.94 9.13
N LEU A 92 0.44 21.62 9.58
CA LEU A 92 1.35 20.73 8.85
C LEU A 92 0.76 19.31 8.71
N LYS A 93 0.09 18.79 9.74
CA LYS A 93 -0.64 17.51 9.68
C LYS A 93 -1.68 17.50 8.56
N VAL A 94 -2.50 18.56 8.46
CA VAL A 94 -3.55 18.66 7.45
C VAL A 94 -2.96 18.82 6.05
N TYR A 95 -1.91 19.63 5.89
CA TYR A 95 -1.23 19.76 4.60
C TYR A 95 -0.62 18.45 4.13
N PHE A 96 0.15 17.74 4.98
CA PHE A 96 0.73 16.45 4.61
C PHE A 96 -0.34 15.38 4.36
N ALA A 97 -1.41 15.34 5.16
CA ALA A 97 -2.50 14.42 4.94
C ALA A 97 -3.20 14.69 3.59
N ALA A 98 -3.54 15.95 3.31
CA ALA A 98 -4.17 16.35 2.05
C ALA A 98 -3.27 16.08 0.85
N LEU A 99 -1.98 16.42 0.94
CA LEU A 99 -0.98 16.13 -0.10
C LEU A 99 -0.84 14.63 -0.32
N SER A 100 -0.69 13.85 0.74
CA SER A 100 -0.56 12.39 0.64
C SER A 100 -1.80 11.75 0.02
N LEU A 101 -2.99 12.25 0.36
CA LEU A 101 -4.26 11.76 -0.19
C LEU A 101 -4.41 12.13 -1.67
N LEU A 102 -4.04 13.36 -2.03
CA LEU A 102 -4.02 13.81 -3.42
C LEU A 102 -3.05 12.96 -4.25
N LEU A 103 -1.81 12.80 -3.80
CA LEU A 103 -0.82 11.95 -4.48
C LEU A 103 -1.29 10.49 -4.57
N TYR A 104 -1.93 9.97 -3.53
CA TYR A 104 -2.49 8.62 -3.55
C TYR A 104 -3.57 8.47 -4.63
N ILE A 105 -4.49 9.44 -4.75
CA ILE A 105 -5.54 9.42 -5.77
C ILE A 105 -4.97 9.55 -7.18
N PHE A 106 -4.04 10.48 -7.40
CA PHE A 106 -3.51 10.72 -8.74
C PHE A 106 -2.51 9.66 -9.21
N THR A 107 -1.78 9.02 -8.30
CA THR A 107 -0.73 8.06 -8.68
C THR A 107 -1.20 6.62 -8.52
N LYS A 108 -1.64 6.20 -7.32
CA LYS A 108 -2.01 4.80 -7.07
C LYS A 108 -3.29 4.43 -7.80
N LEU A 109 -4.34 5.24 -7.60
CA LEU A 109 -5.65 4.98 -8.19
C LEU A 109 -5.61 4.99 -9.74
N SER A 110 -4.86 5.92 -10.34
CA SER A 110 -4.69 5.95 -11.80
C SER A 110 -3.90 4.76 -12.34
N VAL A 111 -2.83 4.33 -11.66
CA VAL A 111 -2.05 3.15 -12.07
C VAL A 111 -2.90 1.89 -11.94
N ASP A 112 -3.66 1.73 -10.85
CA ASP A 112 -4.52 0.56 -10.65
C ASP A 112 -5.63 0.48 -11.70
N LEU A 113 -6.29 1.61 -12.02
CA LEU A 113 -7.31 1.67 -13.07
C LEU A 113 -6.74 1.41 -14.46
N TYR A 114 -5.57 1.97 -14.78
CA TYR A 114 -4.93 1.78 -16.08
C TYR A 114 -4.47 0.33 -16.26
N SER A 115 -3.80 -0.21 -15.25
CA SER A 115 -3.34 -1.60 -15.18
C SER A 115 -4.53 -2.56 -15.34
N GLY A 116 -5.61 -2.34 -14.58
CA GLY A 116 -6.83 -3.11 -14.66
C GLY A 116 -7.51 -3.05 -16.04
N ALA A 117 -7.59 -1.87 -16.65
CA ALA A 117 -8.15 -1.71 -17.99
C ALA A 117 -7.33 -2.43 -19.06
N LEU A 118 -5.99 -2.36 -18.99
CA LEU A 118 -5.08 -3.05 -19.90
C LEU A 118 -5.23 -4.57 -19.80
N PHE A 119 -5.36 -5.10 -18.57
CA PHE A 119 -5.59 -6.53 -18.36
C PHE A 119 -6.87 -7.03 -19.01
N ILE A 120 -7.97 -6.28 -18.88
CA ILE A 120 -9.26 -6.65 -19.47
C ILE A 120 -9.20 -6.54 -21.01
N GLN A 121 -8.50 -5.53 -21.53
CA GLN A 121 -8.31 -5.39 -22.98
C GLN A 121 -7.56 -6.58 -23.58
N GLU A 122 -6.46 -7.00 -22.98
CA GLU A 122 -5.65 -8.12 -23.46
C GLU A 122 -6.34 -9.49 -23.27
N SER A 123 -7.13 -9.65 -22.20
CA SER A 123 -7.80 -10.92 -21.92
C SER A 123 -9.12 -11.12 -22.67
N LEU A 124 -9.92 -10.05 -22.87
CA LEU A 124 -11.25 -10.12 -23.51
C LEU A 124 -11.31 -9.50 -24.91
N GLY A 125 -10.28 -8.76 -25.35
CA GLY A 125 -10.28 -8.07 -26.65
C GLY A 125 -11.32 -6.94 -26.77
N TRP A 126 -11.87 -6.48 -25.64
CA TRP A 126 -12.93 -5.48 -25.60
C TRP A 126 -12.37 -4.05 -25.60
N ASN A 127 -13.21 -3.10 -26.04
CA ASN A 127 -12.85 -1.69 -26.13
C ASN A 127 -12.51 -1.12 -24.73
N LEU A 128 -11.40 -0.40 -24.63
CA LEU A 128 -10.80 0.11 -23.38
C LEU A 128 -11.82 0.88 -22.51
N TYR A 129 -12.78 1.57 -23.14
CA TYR A 129 -13.87 2.30 -22.49
C TYR A 129 -14.87 1.41 -21.72
N LEU A 130 -15.19 0.22 -22.22
CA LEU A 130 -16.09 -0.73 -21.52
C LEU A 130 -15.40 -1.32 -20.29
N SER A 131 -14.11 -1.64 -20.41
CA SER A 131 -13.29 -2.16 -19.31
C SER A 131 -13.20 -1.17 -18.15
N ILE A 132 -13.00 0.12 -18.44
CA ILE A 132 -12.94 1.18 -17.43
C ILE A 132 -14.30 1.33 -16.73
N ILE A 133 -15.41 1.33 -17.47
CA ILE A 133 -16.76 1.48 -16.89
C ILE A 133 -17.10 0.29 -15.99
N LEU A 134 -16.78 -0.94 -16.41
CA LEU A 134 -17.06 -2.16 -15.63
C LEU A 134 -16.21 -2.26 -14.36
N GLN A 135 -15.02 -1.65 -14.35
CA GLN A 135 -14.16 -1.61 -13.17
C GLN A 135 -14.57 -0.53 -12.16
N ILE A 136 -15.22 0.53 -12.62
CA ILE A 136 -15.73 1.62 -11.78
C ILE A 136 -17.15 1.32 -11.25
N THR A 137 -17.96 0.55 -11.99
CA THR A 137 -19.34 0.17 -11.63
C THR A 137 -19.36 -1.00 -10.66
#